data_AF-A0A445IVR8-F1
#
_entry.id   AF-A0A445IVR8-F1
#
_cell.length_a   1.000
_cell.length_b   1.000
_cell.length_c   1.000
_cell.angle_alpha   90.00
_cell.angle_beta   90.00
_cell.angle_gamma   90.00
#
_symmetry.space_group_name_H-M   'P 1'
#
loop_
_entity.id
_entity.type
_entity.pdbx_description
1 polymer ?
#
loop_
_entity_poly.entity_id
_entity_poly.type
_entity_poly.pdbx_seq_one_letter_code
_entity_poly.pdbx_strand_id
1 'polypeptide(L)'
;MSKSLPLRPGLEQFIDDAYNEGIPVVILTAYSKSGDNIARSIMEKLGDDRSIKVIIVGNKEVEQSLYGQLVSGKVIASGLDEELAKEAKRAVSAEKQRLAKEVASMLKLSVEIDTGSSESLAKIVAALRAGAEYAGIPVCNCVLVAGSQSGVAGATQVGMPCVVLRSSLTSRAEFPLANATMDGFGGVDLTISKLRNLLPKNSQRTE
;
A
#
# COMPACT_ATOMS: atom_id res chain seq x y z
N MET A 1 4.47 25.69 -12.34
CA MET A 1 3.51 25.41 -11.25
C MET A 1 2.64 24.24 -11.68
N SER A 2 3.03 22.99 -11.39
CA SER A 2 2.16 21.85 -11.63
C SER A 2 0.97 21.99 -10.66
N LYS A 3 -0.24 22.17 -11.19
CA LYS A 3 -1.44 22.21 -10.34
C LYS A 3 -1.51 20.89 -9.58
N SER A 4 -1.41 20.95 -8.26
CA SER A 4 -1.51 19.75 -7.43
C SER A 4 -2.92 19.19 -7.57
N LEU A 5 -3.04 17.88 -7.84
CA LEU A 5 -4.36 17.25 -8.03
C LEU A 5 -5.15 17.31 -6.72
N PRO A 6 -6.43 17.74 -6.71
CA PRO A 6 -7.19 17.83 -5.48
C PRO A 6 -7.34 16.46 -4.79
N LEU A 7 -7.61 16.48 -3.49
CA LEU A 7 -8.04 15.27 -2.79
C LEU A 7 -9.34 14.77 -3.41
N ARG A 8 -9.57 13.45 -3.35
CA ARG A 8 -10.83 12.88 -3.83
C ARG A 8 -11.99 13.46 -2.98
N PRO A 9 -13.09 13.91 -3.61
CA PRO A 9 -14.25 14.39 -2.89
C PRO A 9 -14.71 13.38 -1.82
N GLY A 10 -15.06 13.89 -0.64
CA GLY A 10 -15.51 13.08 0.50
C GLY A 10 -14.40 12.46 1.34
N LEU A 11 -13.12 12.49 0.91
CA LEU A 11 -12.01 11.92 1.69
C LEU A 11 -11.85 12.60 3.05
N GLU A 12 -11.95 13.93 3.08
CA GLU A 12 -11.79 14.70 4.31
C GLU A 12 -12.87 14.35 5.35
N GLN A 13 -14.13 14.28 4.91
CA GLN A 13 -15.24 13.85 5.77
C GLN A 13 -15.04 12.40 6.23
N PHE A 14 -14.57 11.52 5.35
CA PHE A 14 -14.27 10.14 5.71
C PHE A 14 -13.20 10.04 6.81
N ILE A 15 -12.16 10.86 6.76
CA ILE A 15 -11.12 10.95 7.80
C ILE A 15 -11.74 11.48 9.11
N ASP A 16 -12.56 12.52 9.03
CA ASP A 16 -13.22 13.10 10.20
C ASP A 16 -14.16 12.09 10.87
N ASP A 17 -14.96 11.36 10.09
CA ASP A 17 -15.86 10.31 10.57
C ASP A 17 -15.07 9.16 11.22
N ALA A 18 -14.01 8.69 10.57
CA ALA A 18 -13.13 7.64 11.12
C ALA A 18 -12.54 8.06 12.47
N TYR A 19 -12.03 9.29 12.55
CA TYR A 19 -11.44 9.84 13.76
C TYR A 19 -12.46 9.94 14.90
N ASN A 20 -13.66 10.46 14.61
CA ASN A 20 -14.74 10.57 15.59
C ASN A 20 -15.22 9.19 16.10
N GLU A 21 -15.10 8.16 15.26
CA GLU A 21 -15.41 6.77 15.62
C GLU A 21 -14.22 6.01 16.23
N GLY A 22 -13.07 6.67 16.45
CA GLY A 22 -11.87 6.05 17.04
C GLY A 22 -11.16 5.06 16.13
N ILE A 23 -11.34 5.16 14.81
CA ILE A 23 -10.74 4.28 13.81
C ILE A 23 -9.47 4.96 13.24
N PRO A 24 -8.28 4.38 13.42
CA PRO A 24 -7.05 4.94 12.84
C PRO A 24 -7.09 4.92 11.31
N VAL A 25 -6.74 6.04 10.68
CA VAL A 25 -6.56 6.14 9.24
C VAL A 25 -5.09 6.20 8.91
N VAL A 26 -4.61 5.23 8.13
CA VAL A 26 -3.21 5.15 7.70
C VAL A 26 -3.11 5.46 6.20
N ILE A 27 -2.26 6.42 5.86
CA ILE A 27 -1.94 6.78 4.48
C ILE A 27 -0.59 6.17 4.13
N LEU A 28 -0.64 5.11 3.33
CA LEU A 28 0.56 4.45 2.83
C LEU A 28 1.09 5.22 1.61
N THR A 29 2.33 5.68 1.65
CA THR A 29 2.98 6.30 0.48
C THR A 29 4.16 5.49 -0.03
N ALA A 30 4.66 4.56 0.78
CA ALA A 30 5.79 3.68 0.48
C ALA A 30 5.57 2.75 -0.73
N TYR A 31 4.32 2.48 -1.10
CA TYR A 31 4.02 1.65 -2.28
C TYR A 31 4.06 2.45 -3.61
N SER A 32 4.32 3.76 -3.56
CA SER A 32 4.45 4.62 -4.74
C SER A 32 5.90 4.97 -5.06
N LYS A 33 6.25 5.01 -6.35
CA LYS A 33 7.57 5.47 -6.84
C LYS A 33 7.89 6.92 -6.40
N SER A 34 6.89 7.72 -6.04
CA SER A 34 7.01 9.12 -5.60
C SER A 34 6.44 9.38 -4.20
N GLY A 35 6.58 8.41 -3.28
CA GLY A 35 5.99 8.42 -1.95
C GLY A 35 6.18 9.71 -1.14
N ASP A 36 7.40 10.24 -1.06
CA ASP A 36 7.70 11.44 -0.25
C ASP A 36 7.02 12.71 -0.78
N ASN A 37 6.94 12.84 -2.11
CA ASN A 37 6.25 13.97 -2.74
C ASN A 37 4.73 13.87 -2.55
N ILE A 38 4.20 12.64 -2.57
CA ILE A 38 2.78 12.38 -2.30
C ILE A 38 2.45 12.68 -0.84
N ALA A 39 3.27 12.22 0.11
CA ALA A 39 3.08 12.48 1.54
C ALA A 39 2.99 13.98 1.83
N ARG A 40 3.96 14.76 1.32
CA ARG A 40 3.97 16.22 1.46
C ARG A 40 2.71 16.86 0.88
N SER A 41 2.31 16.45 -0.34
CA SER A 41 1.14 17.01 -1.01
C SER A 41 -0.18 16.65 -0.33
N ILE A 42 -0.24 15.49 0.33
CA ILE A 42 -1.43 15.09 1.11
C ILE A 42 -1.51 15.93 2.39
N MET A 43 -0.40 16.07 3.13
CA MET A 43 -0.36 16.89 4.35
C MET A 43 -0.78 18.33 4.09
N GLU A 44 -0.23 18.94 3.03
CA GLU A 44 -0.57 20.30 2.62
C GLU A 44 -2.08 20.46 2.33
N LYS A 45 -2.72 19.44 1.76
CA LYS A 45 -4.15 19.49 1.42
C LYS A 45 -5.07 19.15 2.59
N LEU A 46 -4.64 18.30 3.50
CA LEU A 46 -5.40 17.98 4.71
C LEU A 46 -5.38 19.16 5.69
N GLY A 47 -4.33 19.99 5.64
CA GLY A 47 -4.11 21.06 6.59
C GLY A 47 -3.75 20.52 7.98
N ASP A 48 -3.38 21.42 8.89
CA ASP A 48 -2.86 21.04 10.21
C ASP A 48 -3.91 20.27 11.04
N ASP A 49 -5.17 20.68 10.96
CA ASP A 49 -6.28 20.10 11.75
C ASP A 49 -6.55 18.62 11.43
N ARG A 50 -6.42 18.20 10.17
CA ARG A 50 -6.67 16.80 9.76
C ARG A 50 -5.39 15.99 9.64
N SER A 51 -4.25 16.63 9.43
CA SER A 51 -2.96 15.95 9.36
C SER A 51 -2.63 15.20 10.66
N ILE A 52 -3.05 15.74 11.81
CA ILE A 52 -2.90 15.05 13.11
C ILE A 52 -3.80 13.83 13.29
N LYS A 53 -4.84 13.68 12.45
CA LYS A 53 -5.83 12.59 12.54
C LYS A 53 -5.42 11.35 11.75
N VAL A 54 -4.36 11.44 10.94
CA VAL A 54 -3.90 10.38 10.06
C VAL A 54 -2.46 9.98 10.38
N ILE A 55 -2.14 8.73 10.10
CA ILE A 55 -0.78 8.20 10.22
C ILE A 55 -0.20 8.08 8.81
N ILE A 56 0.91 8.75 8.52
CA ILE A 56 1.59 8.60 7.23
C ILE A 56 2.72 7.58 7.37
N VAL A 57 2.71 6.57 6.50
CA VAL A 57 3.76 5.55 6.42
C VAL A 57 4.39 5.60 5.03
N GLY A 58 5.56 6.22 4.98
CA GLY A 58 6.43 6.30 3.81
C GLY A 58 7.55 5.27 3.84
N ASN A 59 8.51 5.42 2.93
CA ASN A 59 9.61 4.46 2.79
C ASN A 59 10.43 4.32 4.07
N LYS A 60 10.67 5.44 4.75
CA LYS A 60 11.43 5.48 6.00
C LYS A 60 10.74 4.69 7.10
N GLU A 61 9.44 4.89 7.27
CA GLU A 61 8.62 4.19 8.27
C GLU A 61 8.58 2.69 7.96
N VAL A 62 8.46 2.32 6.68
CA VAL A 62 8.56 0.91 6.27
C VAL A 62 9.92 0.32 6.63
N GLU A 63 11.02 0.99 6.32
CA GLU A 63 12.37 0.49 6.67
C GLU A 63 12.58 0.32 8.18
N GLN A 64 11.89 1.13 9.00
CA GLN A 64 11.95 1.08 10.45
C GLN A 64 10.99 0.06 11.07
N SER A 65 9.93 -0.35 10.37
CA SER A 65 8.98 -1.37 10.83
C SER A 65 9.64 -2.73 11.06
N LEU A 66 9.07 -3.54 11.97
CA LEU A 66 9.58 -4.89 12.27
C LEU A 66 9.71 -5.75 11.00
N TYR A 67 8.67 -5.77 10.19
CA TYR A 67 8.67 -6.55 8.94
C TYR A 67 9.64 -5.96 7.91
N GLY A 68 9.73 -4.63 7.81
CA GLY A 68 10.66 -3.97 6.89
C GLY A 68 12.13 -4.24 7.21
N GLN A 69 12.49 -4.25 8.50
CA GLN A 69 13.82 -4.64 8.93
C GLN A 69 14.10 -6.11 8.63
N LEU A 70 13.11 -7.00 8.82
CA LEU A 70 13.22 -8.43 8.53
C LEU A 70 13.50 -8.69 7.04
N VAL A 71 12.72 -8.10 6.13
CA VAL A 71 12.91 -8.29 4.67
C VAL A 71 14.18 -7.62 4.15
N SER A 72 14.63 -6.56 4.83
CA SER A 72 15.89 -5.89 4.54
C SER A 72 17.10 -6.72 5.00
N GLY A 73 16.92 -7.68 5.90
CA GLY A 73 17.99 -8.48 6.50
C GLY A 73 18.74 -7.75 7.63
N LYS A 74 18.29 -6.55 8.02
CA LYS A 74 18.93 -5.72 9.05
C LYS A 74 18.78 -6.31 10.46
N VAL A 75 17.79 -7.17 10.69
CA VAL A 75 17.56 -7.79 12.01
C VAL A 75 18.63 -8.83 12.37
N ILE A 76 19.46 -9.29 11.42
CA ILE A 76 20.38 -10.43 11.65
C ILE A 76 21.86 -10.10 11.34
N ALA A 77 22.18 -9.06 10.56
CA ALA A 77 23.53 -8.84 10.07
C ALA A 77 24.28 -7.73 10.83
N SER A 78 25.28 -8.10 11.63
CA SER A 78 26.35 -7.19 12.05
C SER A 78 27.32 -6.96 10.88
N GLY A 79 27.39 -5.74 10.37
CA GLY A 79 28.52 -5.16 9.61
C GLY A 79 28.92 -5.80 8.28
N LEU A 80 29.48 -7.01 8.31
CA LEU A 80 30.11 -7.65 7.14
C LEU A 80 29.10 -8.42 6.28
N ASP A 81 28.12 -9.06 6.91
CA ASP A 81 27.09 -9.86 6.22
C ASP A 81 26.06 -8.99 5.48
N GLU A 82 25.89 -7.73 5.91
CA GLU A 82 24.97 -6.77 5.27
C GLU A 82 25.49 -6.31 3.89
N GLU A 83 26.79 -6.03 3.79
CA GLU A 83 27.41 -5.62 2.52
C GLU A 83 27.42 -6.76 1.51
N LEU A 84 27.73 -7.98 1.97
CA LEU A 84 27.69 -9.18 1.14
C LEU A 84 26.27 -9.49 0.65
N ALA A 85 25.26 -9.39 1.51
CA ALA A 85 23.86 -9.61 1.13
C ALA A 85 23.35 -8.55 0.14
N LYS A 86 23.78 -7.30 0.29
CA LYS A 86 23.43 -6.21 -0.62
C LYS A 86 24.03 -6.42 -2.00
N GLU A 87 25.31 -6.82 -2.06
CA GLU A 87 26.00 -7.08 -3.32
C GLU A 87 25.47 -8.34 -4.01
N ALA A 88 25.14 -9.39 -3.25
CA ALA A 88 24.47 -10.57 -3.76
C ALA A 88 23.08 -10.24 -4.36
N LYS A 89 22.26 -9.43 -3.67
CA LYS A 89 20.97 -8.97 -4.21
C LYS A 89 21.14 -8.18 -5.51
N ARG A 90 22.15 -7.32 -5.61
CA ARG A 90 22.48 -6.56 -6.83
C ARG A 90 22.88 -7.47 -7.98
N ALA A 91 23.78 -8.41 -7.73
CA ALA A 91 24.24 -9.37 -8.74
C ALA A 91 23.09 -10.23 -9.27
N VAL A 92 22.22 -10.74 -8.38
CA VAL A 92 21.02 -11.50 -8.77
C VAL A 92 20.04 -10.65 -9.58
N SER A 93 19.83 -9.39 -9.21
CA SER A 93 18.95 -8.49 -9.95
C SER A 93 19.48 -8.19 -11.35
N ALA A 94 20.79 -7.96 -11.48
CA ALA A 94 21.43 -7.70 -12.77
C ALA A 94 21.28 -8.91 -13.71
N GLU A 95 21.47 -10.13 -13.19
CA GLU A 95 21.33 -11.35 -13.99
C GLU A 95 19.88 -11.61 -14.40
N LYS A 96 18.91 -11.39 -13.50
CA LYS A 96 17.48 -11.45 -13.84
C LYS A 96 17.11 -10.46 -14.95
N GLN A 97 17.67 -9.25 -14.91
CA GLN A 97 17.43 -8.24 -15.94
C GLN A 97 18.09 -8.60 -17.29
N ARG A 98 19.27 -9.22 -17.25
CA ARG A 98 19.94 -9.77 -18.44
C ARG A 98 19.08 -10.83 -19.12
N LEU A 99 18.62 -11.82 -18.36
CA LEU A 99 17.75 -12.90 -18.84
C LEU A 99 16.42 -12.36 -19.39
N ALA A 100 15.80 -11.40 -18.68
CA ALA A 100 14.56 -10.76 -19.14
C ALA A 100 14.75 -10.06 -20.50
N LYS A 101 15.86 -9.34 -20.68
CA LYS A 101 16.19 -8.65 -21.94
C LYS A 101 16.46 -9.63 -23.07
N GLU A 102 17.11 -10.75 -22.78
CA GLU A 102 17.40 -11.83 -23.73
C GLU A 102 16.10 -12.50 -24.23
N VAL A 103 15.20 -12.85 -23.31
CA VAL A 103 13.88 -13.41 -23.63
C VAL A 103 13.01 -12.42 -24.42
N ALA A 104 13.00 -11.14 -24.05
CA ALA A 104 12.27 -10.11 -24.79
C ALA A 104 12.79 -9.97 -26.23
N SER A 105 14.11 -10.02 -26.41
CA SER A 105 14.74 -9.96 -27.73
C SER A 105 14.38 -11.17 -28.60
N MET A 106 14.32 -12.37 -28.03
CA MET A 106 13.88 -13.58 -28.74
C MET A 106 12.41 -13.52 -29.15
N LEU A 107 11.55 -12.96 -28.30
CA LEU A 107 10.11 -12.91 -28.54
C LEU A 107 9.66 -11.71 -29.41
N LYS A 108 10.59 -10.85 -29.88
CA LYS A 108 10.30 -9.60 -30.62
C LYS A 108 9.27 -8.70 -29.92
N LEU A 109 9.17 -8.80 -28.60
CA LEU A 109 8.28 -7.98 -27.79
C LEU A 109 9.08 -6.82 -27.21
N SER A 110 8.66 -5.60 -27.49
CA SER A 110 9.06 -4.44 -26.69
C SER A 110 8.30 -4.51 -25.37
N VAL A 111 8.81 -5.28 -24.43
CA VAL A 111 8.29 -5.30 -23.07
C VAL A 111 9.16 -4.38 -22.25
N GLU A 112 8.57 -3.29 -21.74
CA GLU A 112 9.06 -2.65 -20.53
C GLU A 112 8.83 -3.69 -19.42
N ILE A 113 9.75 -4.67 -19.30
CA ILE A 113 9.67 -5.69 -18.26
C ILE A 113 9.99 -4.95 -16.97
N ASP A 114 8.95 -4.40 -16.34
CA ASP A 114 9.00 -3.98 -14.94
C ASP A 114 9.21 -5.27 -14.13
N THR A 115 10.47 -5.72 -14.04
CA THR A 115 10.94 -6.77 -13.11
C THR A 115 10.60 -6.41 -11.66
N GLY A 116 10.12 -5.19 -11.43
CA GLY A 116 9.42 -4.74 -10.26
C GLY A 116 8.12 -5.48 -9.94
N SER A 117 7.57 -6.47 -10.66
CA SER A 117 6.32 -7.12 -10.21
C SER A 117 6.45 -7.87 -8.87
N SER A 118 7.53 -8.65 -8.69
CA SER A 118 7.84 -9.33 -7.42
C SER A 118 8.46 -8.38 -6.39
N GLU A 119 9.29 -7.45 -6.83
CA GLU A 119 9.90 -6.43 -5.96
C GLU A 119 8.86 -5.40 -5.47
N SER A 120 7.87 -5.07 -6.29
CA SER A 120 6.74 -4.19 -5.93
C SER A 120 5.77 -4.90 -5.01
N LEU A 121 5.49 -6.19 -5.22
CA LEU A 121 4.62 -6.94 -4.31
C LEU A 121 5.25 -7.05 -2.92
N ALA A 122 6.55 -7.34 -2.83
CA ALA A 122 7.27 -7.33 -1.56
C ALA A 122 7.23 -5.96 -0.87
N LYS A 123 7.43 -4.87 -1.63
CA LYS A 123 7.31 -3.49 -1.13
C LYS A 123 5.90 -3.17 -0.64
N ILE A 124 4.86 -3.59 -1.37
CA ILE A 124 3.45 -3.41 -0.99
C ILE A 124 3.17 -4.19 0.29
N VAL A 125 3.57 -5.45 0.37
CA VAL A 125 3.39 -6.29 1.56
C VAL A 125 4.08 -5.65 2.78
N ALA A 126 5.31 -5.15 2.61
CA ALA A 126 6.03 -4.47 3.67
C ALA A 126 5.31 -3.18 4.10
N ALA A 127 4.82 -2.38 3.15
CA ALA A 127 4.06 -1.17 3.44
C ALA A 127 2.74 -1.46 4.18
N LEU A 128 2.00 -2.49 3.77
CA LEU A 128 0.75 -2.89 4.42
C LEU A 128 0.98 -3.36 5.86
N ARG A 129 2.03 -4.16 6.08
CA ARG A 129 2.40 -4.63 7.41
C ARG A 129 2.88 -3.50 8.31
N ALA A 130 3.71 -2.61 7.78
CA ALA A 130 4.15 -1.42 8.51
C ALA A 130 2.94 -0.53 8.87
N GLY A 131 2.02 -0.29 7.94
CA GLY A 131 0.81 0.49 8.23
C GLY A 131 0.00 -0.04 9.40
N ALA A 132 -0.21 -1.36 9.44
CA ALA A 132 -0.89 -2.04 10.53
C ALA A 132 -0.12 -1.92 11.86
N GLU A 133 1.20 -2.08 11.81
CA GLU A 133 2.10 -1.92 12.97
C GLU A 133 2.04 -0.51 13.56
N TYR A 134 2.15 0.54 12.73
CA TYR A 134 2.06 1.93 13.18
C TYR A 134 0.65 2.30 13.69
N ALA A 135 -0.40 1.63 13.20
CA ALA A 135 -1.74 1.76 13.75
C ALA A 135 -1.94 0.98 15.06
N GLY A 136 -1.02 0.07 15.42
CA GLY A 136 -1.16 -0.82 16.56
C GLY A 136 -2.25 -1.88 16.39
N ILE A 137 -2.62 -2.21 15.14
CA ILE A 137 -3.74 -3.11 14.82
C ILE A 137 -3.21 -4.31 14.01
N PRO A 138 -3.65 -5.55 14.29
CA PRO A 138 -3.31 -6.70 13.46
C PRO A 138 -3.78 -6.52 12.01
N VAL A 139 -2.97 -6.94 11.05
CA VAL A 139 -3.26 -6.82 9.60
C VAL A 139 -4.64 -7.36 9.20
N CYS A 140 -5.10 -8.45 9.81
CA CYS A 140 -6.41 -9.05 9.55
C CYS A 140 -7.60 -8.21 10.04
N ASN A 141 -7.36 -7.25 10.93
CA ASN A 141 -8.36 -6.29 11.44
C ASN A 141 -8.26 -4.93 10.73
N CYS A 142 -7.36 -4.78 9.75
CA CYS A 142 -7.26 -3.60 8.91
C CYS A 142 -8.06 -3.80 7.61
N VAL A 143 -8.44 -2.70 6.96
CA VAL A 143 -9.00 -2.74 5.60
C VAL A 143 -8.15 -1.88 4.70
N LEU A 144 -7.71 -2.45 3.58
CA LEU A 144 -7.03 -1.69 2.54
C LEU A 144 -8.06 -1.01 1.63
N VAL A 145 -7.95 0.31 1.49
CA VAL A 145 -8.61 1.05 0.42
C VAL A 145 -7.59 1.29 -0.69
N ALA A 146 -7.75 0.62 -1.83
CA ALA A 146 -6.78 0.68 -2.94
C ALA A 146 -7.41 1.14 -4.25
N GLY A 147 -6.59 1.69 -5.15
CA GLY A 147 -7.00 2.04 -6.51
C GLY A 147 -6.38 1.18 -7.61
N SER A 148 -5.56 0.17 -7.26
CA SER A 148 -4.76 -0.61 -8.20
C SER A 148 -4.81 -2.11 -7.91
N GLN A 149 -4.60 -2.92 -8.95
CA GLN A 149 -4.53 -4.38 -8.84
C GLN A 149 -3.38 -4.86 -7.96
N SER A 150 -2.24 -4.17 -8.01
CA SER A 150 -1.09 -4.48 -7.15
C SER A 150 -1.40 -4.31 -5.67
N GLY A 151 -2.18 -3.28 -5.31
CA GLY A 151 -2.66 -3.07 -3.93
C GLY A 151 -3.57 -4.22 -3.48
N VAL A 152 -4.51 -4.64 -4.33
CA VAL A 152 -5.40 -5.79 -4.05
C VAL A 152 -4.58 -7.07 -3.87
N ALA A 153 -3.65 -7.37 -4.76
CA ALA A 153 -2.79 -8.55 -4.66
C ALA A 153 -1.97 -8.55 -3.35
N GLY A 154 -1.42 -7.40 -2.96
CA GLY A 154 -0.70 -7.24 -1.70
C GLY A 154 -1.59 -7.47 -0.47
N ALA A 155 -2.80 -6.91 -0.47
CA ALA A 155 -3.80 -7.12 0.58
C ALA A 155 -4.18 -8.60 0.72
N THR A 156 -4.47 -9.27 -0.40
CA THR A 156 -4.76 -10.71 -0.43
C THR A 156 -3.62 -11.52 0.15
N GLN A 157 -2.36 -11.21 -0.21
CA GLN A 157 -1.19 -11.92 0.29
C GLN A 157 -1.01 -11.80 1.82
N VAL A 158 -1.42 -10.68 2.41
CA VAL A 158 -1.32 -10.48 3.87
C VAL A 158 -2.59 -10.83 4.63
N GLY A 159 -3.65 -11.27 3.93
CA GLY A 159 -4.95 -11.55 4.54
C GLY A 159 -5.70 -10.31 5.02
N MET A 160 -5.44 -9.15 4.41
CA MET A 160 -6.15 -7.90 4.71
C MET A 160 -7.35 -7.77 3.76
N PRO A 161 -8.59 -7.61 4.27
CA PRO A 161 -9.72 -7.22 3.45
C PRO A 161 -9.43 -5.97 2.61
N CYS A 162 -9.91 -5.94 1.37
CA CYS A 162 -9.63 -4.87 0.44
C CYS A 162 -10.89 -4.34 -0.24
N VAL A 163 -11.06 -3.01 -0.20
CA VAL A 163 -12.06 -2.28 -0.97
C VAL A 163 -11.35 -1.47 -2.04
N VAL A 164 -11.84 -1.55 -3.27
CA VAL A 164 -11.27 -0.80 -4.39
C VAL A 164 -12.06 0.47 -4.64
N LEU A 165 -11.36 1.61 -4.65
CA LEU A 165 -11.87 2.88 -5.16
C LEU A 165 -11.40 3.10 -6.59
N ARG A 166 -12.33 2.99 -7.54
CA ARG A 166 -12.00 3.18 -8.95
C ARG A 166 -11.67 4.64 -9.25
N SER A 167 -10.77 4.83 -10.20
CA SER A 167 -10.52 6.10 -10.86
C SER A 167 -10.98 6.01 -12.31
N SER A 168 -10.93 7.13 -13.04
CA SER A 168 -11.17 7.11 -14.50
C SER A 168 -10.27 6.09 -15.22
N LEU A 169 -9.03 5.94 -14.77
CA LEU A 169 -8.04 5.00 -15.32
C LEU A 169 -8.39 3.52 -15.06
N THR A 170 -9.16 3.23 -14.02
CA THR A 170 -9.53 1.87 -13.62
C THR A 170 -11.03 1.62 -13.72
N SER A 171 -11.75 2.47 -14.44
CA SER A 171 -13.21 2.41 -14.58
C SER A 171 -13.71 1.10 -15.19
N ARG A 172 -12.94 0.54 -16.13
CA ARG A 172 -13.20 -0.75 -16.82
C ARG A 172 -12.42 -1.92 -16.24
N ALA A 173 -11.61 -1.69 -15.21
CA ALA A 173 -10.82 -2.76 -14.60
C ALA A 173 -11.71 -3.59 -13.67
N GLU A 174 -11.54 -4.90 -13.72
CA GLU A 174 -12.18 -5.83 -12.79
C GLU A 174 -11.24 -6.14 -11.64
N PHE A 175 -11.80 -6.30 -10.44
CA PHE A 175 -11.06 -6.59 -9.21
C PHE A 175 -11.68 -7.79 -8.47
N PRO A 176 -11.57 -9.01 -9.03
CA PRO A 176 -12.25 -10.19 -8.50
C PRO A 176 -11.81 -10.60 -7.09
N LEU A 177 -10.62 -10.17 -6.66
CA LEU A 177 -10.08 -10.44 -5.33
C LEU A 177 -10.44 -9.36 -4.29
N ALA A 178 -11.10 -8.27 -4.71
CA ALA A 178 -11.54 -7.23 -3.77
C ALA A 178 -12.88 -7.63 -3.13
N ASN A 179 -13.06 -7.27 -1.86
CA ASN A 179 -14.32 -7.47 -1.14
C ASN A 179 -15.44 -6.60 -1.71
N ALA A 180 -15.10 -5.40 -2.20
CA ALA A 180 -16.03 -4.49 -2.85
C ALA A 180 -15.30 -3.53 -3.79
N THR A 181 -16.02 -3.00 -4.76
CA THR A 181 -15.59 -1.89 -5.61
C THR A 181 -16.56 -0.73 -5.47
N MET A 182 -16.02 0.49 -5.39
CA MET A 182 -16.77 1.74 -5.26
C MET A 182 -16.11 2.85 -6.09
N ASP A 183 -16.82 3.96 -6.29
CA ASP A 183 -16.35 5.05 -7.16
C ASP A 183 -15.92 6.31 -6.38
N GLY A 184 -16.17 6.38 -5.07
CA GLY A 184 -15.91 7.58 -4.27
C GLY A 184 -15.90 7.38 -2.75
N PHE A 185 -15.75 8.48 -2.03
CA PHE A 185 -16.00 8.55 -0.60
C PHE A 185 -17.34 9.25 -0.33
N GLY A 186 -18.02 8.86 0.74
CA GLY A 186 -19.26 9.48 1.21
C GLY A 186 -20.54 8.90 0.57
N GLY A 187 -21.69 9.30 1.13
CA GLY A 187 -23.03 9.05 0.58
C GLY A 187 -23.28 7.63 0.04
N VAL A 188 -23.39 7.53 -1.29
CA VAL A 188 -23.68 6.29 -2.02
C VAL A 188 -22.47 5.37 -2.20
N ASP A 189 -21.26 5.85 -1.95
CA ASP A 189 -20.01 5.10 -2.04
C ASP A 189 -19.44 4.79 -0.64
N LEU A 190 -18.13 4.99 -0.41
CA LEU A 190 -17.43 4.47 0.75
C LEU A 190 -17.66 5.33 2.00
N THR A 191 -18.28 4.73 3.02
CA THR A 191 -18.45 5.30 4.36
C THR A 191 -17.96 4.31 5.41
N ILE A 192 -17.67 4.80 6.63
CA ILE A 192 -17.27 3.95 7.76
C ILE A 192 -18.34 2.90 8.07
N SER A 193 -19.61 3.29 8.06
CA SER A 193 -20.74 2.37 8.26
C SER A 193 -20.78 1.25 7.20
N LYS A 194 -20.55 1.57 5.93
CA LYS A 194 -20.48 0.55 4.86
C LYS A 194 -19.26 -0.35 5.00
N LEU A 195 -18.11 0.19 5.38
CA LEU A 195 -16.92 -0.63 5.66
C LEU A 195 -17.23 -1.71 6.69
N ARG A 196 -17.91 -1.37 7.79
CA ARG A 196 -18.30 -2.36 8.82
C ARG A 196 -19.22 -3.45 8.29
N ASN A 197 -20.11 -3.12 7.36
CA ASN A 197 -21.04 -4.09 6.78
C ASN A 197 -20.38 -5.01 5.74
N LEU A 198 -19.29 -4.57 5.12
CA LEU A 198 -18.56 -5.33 4.10
C LEU A 198 -17.57 -6.33 4.72
N LEU A 199 -17.15 -6.12 5.96
CA LEU A 199 -16.24 -7.02 6.64
C LEU A 199 -17.03 -8.17 7.28
N PRO A 200 -16.56 -9.42 7.15
CA PRO A 200 -17.12 -10.52 7.93
C PRO A 200 -17.02 -10.14 9.40
N LYS A 201 -18.13 -10.24 10.14
CA LYS A 201 -18.08 -10.19 11.60
C LYS A 201 -17.21 -11.36 12.03
N ASN A 202 -15.96 -11.11 12.40
CA ASN A 202 -15.14 -12.08 13.09
C ASN A 202 -15.88 -12.42 14.37
N SER A 203 -16.68 -13.49 14.32
CA SER A 203 -17.35 -14.04 15.49
C SER A 203 -16.23 -14.40 16.45
N GLN A 204 -16.32 -13.81 17.64
CA GLN A 204 -15.45 -14.09 18.76
C GLN A 204 -15.29 -15.62 18.87
N ARG A 205 -14.12 -16.15 18.50
CA ARG A 205 -13.65 -17.42 19.06
C ARG A 205 -13.05 -17.05 20.40
N THR A 206 -13.95 -16.86 21.37
CA THR A 206 -13.63 -17.00 22.78
C THR A 206 -13.47 -18.50 23.01
N GLU A 207 -12.24 -18.93 23.28
CA GLU A 207 -11.99 -20.16 24.02
C GLU A 207 -12.45 -19.99 25.47
#